data_AF-A0A6C0G3M8-F1
#
_entry.id   AF-A0A6C0G3M8-F1
#
_cell.length_a   1.000
_cell.length_b   1.000
_cell.length_c   1.000
_cell.angle_alpha   90.00
_cell.angle_beta   90.00
_cell.angle_gamma   90.00
#
_symmetry.space_group_name_H-M   'P 1'
#
loop_
_entity.id
_entity.type
_entity.pdbx_description
1 polymer ?
#
loop_
_entity_poly.entity_id
_entity_poly.type
_entity_poly.pdbx_seq_one_letter_code
_entity_poly.pdbx_strand_id
1 'polypeptide(L)'
;MIEITSVEEFKTYKSTSGYFIITDTTGRKLHSNRCTFVDLKHFSEKVIGNESKNGKYFFTDDFFEAREYPKVKKCEACRRLL
;
A
#
# COMPACT_ATOMS: atom_id res chain seq x y z
N MET A 1 -3.86 9.43 -6.28
CA MET A 1 -2.96 8.50 -5.55
C MET A 1 -1.62 9.17 -5.29
N ILE A 2 -1.07 8.95 -4.10
CA ILE A 2 0.19 9.54 -3.64
C ILE A 2 1.21 8.41 -3.43
N GLU A 3 2.38 8.51 -4.06
CA GLU A 3 3.49 7.57 -3.80
C GLU A 3 4.11 7.87 -2.43
N ILE A 4 4.30 6.84 -1.60
CA ILE A 4 4.85 6.97 -0.26
C ILE A 4 6.34 6.65 -0.34
N THR A 5 7.18 7.63 -0.06
CA THR A 5 8.64 7.50 -0.22
C THR A 5 9.39 7.56 1.10
N SER A 6 8.73 8.02 2.18
CA SER A 6 9.33 8.18 3.49
C SER A 6 8.56 7.46 4.60
N VAL A 7 9.25 7.19 5.72
CA VAL A 7 8.65 6.61 6.92
C VAL A 7 7.63 7.55 7.56
N GLU A 8 7.83 8.87 7.47
CA GLU A 8 6.93 9.87 8.04
C GLU A 8 5.61 9.92 7.28
N GLU A 9 5.66 9.92 5.94
CA GLU A 9 4.47 9.79 5.10
C GLU A 9 3.74 8.49 5.38
N PHE A 10 4.46 7.36 5.47
CA PHE A 10 3.86 6.07 5.79
C PHE A 10 3.09 6.11 7.11
N LYS A 11 3.70 6.64 8.19
CA LYS A 11 3.05 6.76 9.50
C LYS A 11 1.82 7.67 9.45
N THR A 12 1.91 8.76 8.70
CA THR A 12 0.80 9.71 8.51
C THR A 12 -0.38 9.02 7.85
N TYR A 13 -0.17 8.42 6.67
CA TYR A 13 -1.23 7.76 5.92
C TYR A 13 -1.75 6.49 6.61
N LYS A 14 -0.92 5.78 7.37
CA LYS A 14 -1.33 4.60 8.14
C LYS A 14 -2.33 4.96 9.24
N SER A 15 -2.24 6.19 9.76
CA SER A 15 -3.15 6.71 10.78
C SER A 15 -4.43 7.32 10.19
N THR A 16 -4.47 7.53 8.87
CA THR A 16 -5.61 8.10 8.14
C THR A 16 -6.49 6.99 7.56
N SER A 17 -7.79 7.25 7.44
CA SER A 17 -8.72 6.37 6.71
C SER A 17 -8.41 6.40 5.22
N GLY A 18 -8.23 5.22 4.62
CA GLY A 18 -7.94 5.11 3.19
C GLY A 18 -7.40 3.73 2.83
N TYR A 19 -6.78 3.67 1.66
CA TYR A 19 -6.34 2.46 0.99
C TYR A 19 -4.89 2.57 0.56
N PHE A 20 -4.22 1.42 0.62
CA PHE A 20 -2.84 1.28 0.19
C PHE A 20 -2.77 0.36 -1.02
N ILE A 21 -1.99 0.74 -2.01
CA ILE A 21 -1.60 -0.13 -3.10
C ILE A 21 -0.13 -0.47 -2.92
N ILE A 22 0.15 -1.75 -2.76
CA ILE A 22 1.51 -2.28 -2.71
C ILE A 22 1.78 -2.93 -4.05
N THR A 23 2.82 -2.48 -4.73
CA THR A 23 3.27 -3.06 -6.00
C THR A 23 4.61 -3.71 -5.79
N ASP A 24 4.74 -5.01 -6.07
CA ASP A 24 6.00 -5.74 -6.00
C ASP A 24 6.06 -6.83 -7.09
N THR A 25 7.06 -7.71 -7.02
CA THR A 25 7.25 -8.82 -7.97
C THR A 25 6.07 -9.81 -8.00
N THR A 26 5.24 -9.84 -6.96
CA THR A 26 4.04 -10.69 -6.88
C THR A 26 2.80 -10.03 -7.51
N GLY A 27 2.93 -8.78 -7.94
CA GLY A 27 1.88 -8.00 -8.59
C GLY A 27 1.47 -6.79 -7.77
N ARG A 28 0.20 -6.38 -7.92
CA ARG A 28 -0.34 -5.15 -7.36
C ARG A 28 -1.51 -5.51 -6.47
N LYS A 29 -1.43 -5.17 -5.20
CA LYS A 29 -2.44 -5.53 -4.21
C LYS A 29 -3.02 -4.27 -3.57
N LEU A 30 -4.34 -4.22 -3.46
CA LEU A 30 -5.11 -3.22 -2.74
C LEU A 30 -5.32 -3.69 -1.31
N HIS A 31 -4.97 -2.84 -0.35
CA HIS A 31 -5.04 -3.08 1.07
C HIS A 31 -5.86 -1.98 1.76
N SER A 32 -6.58 -2.36 2.81
CA SER A 32 -7.08 -1.37 3.78
C SER A 32 -5.92 -0.82 4.60
N ASN A 33 -6.04 0.43 5.08
CA ASN A 33 -5.15 0.99 6.09
C ASN A 33 -5.02 0.14 7.36
N ARG A 34 -5.96 -0.77 7.67
CA ARG A 34 -5.90 -1.70 8.82
C ARG A 34 -5.25 -3.04 8.51
N CYS A 35 -4.81 -3.26 7.27
CA CYS A 35 -4.18 -4.52 6.89
C CYS A 35 -2.88 -4.75 7.67
N THR A 36 -2.68 -6.00 8.13
CA THR A 36 -1.44 -6.44 8.80
C THR A 36 -0.24 -6.41 7.87
N PHE A 37 -0.42 -6.63 6.56
CA PHE A 37 0.66 -6.53 5.56
C PHE A 37 1.05 -5.09 5.22
N VAL A 38 0.25 -4.10 5.64
CA VAL A 38 0.61 -2.68 5.55
C VAL A 38 1.24 -2.30 6.90
N ASP A 39 2.46 -2.76 7.14
CA ASP A 39 3.21 -2.40 8.36
C ASP A 39 4.53 -1.72 8.01
N LEU A 40 5.10 -1.07 9.03
CA LEU A 40 6.32 -0.29 8.89
C LEU A 40 7.53 -1.16 8.53
N LYS A 41 7.58 -2.40 9.02
CA LYS A 41 8.71 -3.31 8.75
C LYS A 41 8.78 -3.64 7.26
N HIS A 42 7.66 -4.09 6.67
CA HIS A 42 7.58 -4.39 5.25
C HIS A 42 7.80 -3.15 4.37
N PHE A 43 7.26 -2.00 4.78
CA PHE A 43 7.52 -0.74 4.08
C PHE A 43 9.01 -0.40 4.06
N SER A 44 9.66 -0.41 5.23
CA SER A 44 11.09 -0.12 5.35
C SER A 44 11.96 -1.09 4.55
N GLU A 45 11.65 -2.38 4.56
CA GLU A 45 12.40 -3.38 3.77
C GLU A 45 12.22 -3.17 2.26
N LYS A 46 10.99 -2.91 1.78
CA LYS A 46 10.70 -2.82 0.33
C LYS A 46 11.06 -1.48 -0.28
N VAL A 47 10.76 -0.39 0.41
CA VAL A 47 10.84 0.99 -0.10
C VAL A 47 12.15 1.65 0.30
N ILE A 48 12.53 1.59 1.58
CA ILE A 48 13.72 2.29 2.09
C ILE A 48 14.99 1.47 1.85
N GLY A 49 15.05 0.27 2.41
CA GLY A 49 16.25 -0.57 2.39
C GLY A 49 16.63 -1.09 1.01
N ASN A 50 15.65 -1.17 0.09
CA ASN A 50 15.87 -1.59 -1.30
C ASN A 50 15.65 -0.46 -2.32
N GLU A 51 15.54 0.80 -1.89
CA GLU A 51 15.30 1.96 -2.77
C GLU A 51 14.14 1.72 -3.75
N SER A 52 13.03 1.17 -3.25
CA SER A 52 11.83 0.80 -4.03
C SER A 52 12.03 -0.26 -5.12
N LYS A 53 13.19 -0.93 -5.20
CA LYS A 53 13.46 -2.00 -6.19
C LYS A 53 12.59 -3.24 -5.95
N ASN A 54 12.25 -3.50 -4.70
CA ASN A 54 11.43 -4.65 -4.28
C ASN A 54 9.96 -4.30 -4.08
N GLY A 55 9.59 -3.04 -4.30
CA GLY A 55 8.21 -2.63 -4.38
C GLY A 55 7.98 -1.17 -4.04
N LYS A 56 6.81 -0.68 -4.42
CA LYS A 56 6.34 0.68 -4.17
C LYS A 56 5.04 0.66 -3.40
N TYR A 57 4.82 1.72 -2.62
CA TYR A 57 3.62 1.92 -1.85
C TYR A 57 2.93 3.19 -2.35
N PHE A 58 1.63 3.10 -2.57
CA PHE A 58 0.78 4.23 -2.92
C PHE A 58 -0.37 4.32 -1.92
N PHE A 59 -0.80 5.53 -1.61
CA PHE A 59 -1.98 5.81 -0.80
C PHE A 59 -3.04 6.56 -1.60
N THR A 60 -4.30 6.28 -1.28
CA THR A 60 -5.46 7.10 -1.67
C THR A 60 -6.55 6.95 -0.63
N ASP A 61 -7.32 8.01 -0.42
CA ASP A 61 -8.54 8.01 0.39
C ASP A 61 -9.78 7.57 -0.41
N ASP A 62 -9.69 7.50 -1.74
CA ASP A 62 -10.77 7.07 -2.63
C ASP A 62 -10.64 5.59 -3.03
N PHE A 63 -11.66 4.80 -2.67
CA PHE A 63 -11.76 3.40 -3.04
C PHE A 63 -11.88 3.17 -4.56
N PHE A 64 -12.61 4.03 -5.27
CA PHE A 64 -12.81 3.90 -6.71
C PHE A 64 -11.49 4.16 -7.45
N GLU A 65 -10.78 5.23 -7.10
CA GLU A 65 -9.43 5.50 -7.61
C GLU A 65 -8.50 4.30 -7.36
N ALA A 66 -8.54 3.75 -6.14
CA ALA A 66 -7.70 2.60 -5.78
C ALA A 66 -8.03 1.34 -6.60
N ARG A 67 -9.31 1.13 -6.94
CA ARG A 67 -9.80 -0.02 -7.70
C ARG A 67 -9.53 0.08 -9.19
N GLU A 68 -9.47 1.30 -9.73
CA GLU A 68 -9.09 1.56 -11.13
C GLU A 68 -7.59 1.41 -11.37
N TYR A 69 -6.77 1.22 -10.31
CA TYR A 69 -5.34 1.02 -10.48
C TYR A 69 -5.03 -0.20 -11.37
N PRO A 70 -4.15 -0.06 -12.38
CA PRO A 70 -3.98 -1.08 -13.41
C PRO A 70 -3.63 -2.46 -12.85
N LYS A 71 -4.46 -3.47 -13.17
CA LYS A 71 -4.28 -4.89 -12.74
C LYS A 71 -4.21 -5.08 -11.22
N VAL A 72 -4.75 -4.15 -10.44
CA VAL A 72 -4.78 -4.28 -8.98
C VAL A 72 -5.73 -5.40 -8.58
N LYS A 73 -5.31 -6.22 -7.62
CA LYS A 73 -6.14 -7.25 -6.99
C LYS A 73 -6.35 -6.90 -5.53
N LYS A 74 -7.48 -7.30 -4.95
CA LYS A 74 -7.67 -7.16 -3.50
C LYS A 74 -6.66 -8.04 -2.76
N CYS A 75 -6.07 -7.52 -1.69
CA CYS A 75 -5.29 -8.31 -0.75
C CYS A 75 -6.18 -9.41 -0.17
N GLU A 76 -5.67 -10.64 -0.09
CA GLU A 76 -6.41 -11.79 0.42
C GLU A 76 -6.86 -11.59 1.87
N ALA A 77 -5.99 -11.03 2.72
CA ALA A 77 -6.33 -10.67 4.10
C ALA A 77 -7.35 -9.51 4.20
N CYS A 78 -7.47 -8.68 3.16
CA CYS A 78 -8.43 -7.58 3.12
C CYS A 78 -9.72 -7.92 2.37
N ARG A 79 -9.86 -9.14 1.84
CA ARG A 79 -10.98 -9.50 0.94
C ARG A 79 -12.37 -9.36 1.57
N ARG A 80 -12.46 -9.40 2.91
CA ARG A 80 -13.70 -9.17 3.68
C ARG A 80 -13.91 -7.70 4.08
N LEU A 81 -12.87 -6.88 3.96
CA LEU A 81 -12.85 -5.46 4.37
C LEU A 81 -12.94 -4.51 3.17
N LEU A 82 -12.77 -5.02 1.95
CA LEU A 82 -12.74 -4.30 0.67
C LEU A 82 -13.68 -4.95 -0.34
#